data_AF-A0A7V2S6H4-F1
#
_entry.id   AF-A0A7V2S6H4-F1
#
_cell.length_a   1.000
_cell.length_b   1.000
_cell.length_c   1.000
_cell.angle_alpha   90.00
_cell.angle_beta   90.00
_cell.angle_gamma   90.00
#
_symmetry.space_group_name_H-M   'P 1'
#
loop_
_entity.id
_entity.type
_entity.pdbx_description
1 polymer ?
#
loop_
_entity_poly.entity_id
_entity_poly.type
_entity_poly.pdbx_seq_one_letter_code
_entity_poly.pdbx_strand_id
1 'polypeptide(L)'
;MAYIDLNPIRANIAQTPETSDYTSIKERIKPCFQLDSAVEEQIELGALRYFNVPLKPLSQFEGAVKNEHQKGILFSLSDYLQLVDYTGFCSCKTGIHYIPVNNR
;
A
#
# COMPACT_ATOMS: atom_id res chain seq x y z
N MET A 1 1.75 -1.36 8.68
CA MET A 1 1.60 -1.27 7.22
C MET A 1 0.44 -2.13 6.76
N ALA A 2 0.52 -3.47 6.84
CA ALA A 2 -0.58 -4.35 6.41
C ALA A 2 -1.95 -4.02 7.04
N TYR A 3 -1.98 -3.71 8.34
CA TYR A 3 -3.21 -3.30 9.02
C TYR A 3 -3.88 -2.06 8.39
N ILE A 4 -3.08 -1.06 7.99
CA ILE A 4 -3.58 0.19 7.37
C ILE A 4 -4.11 -0.11 5.97
N ASP A 5 -3.41 -0.96 5.21
CA ASP A 5 -3.85 -1.39 3.88
C ASP A 5 -5.12 -2.24 3.92
N LEU A 6 -5.38 -2.95 5.03
CA LEU A 6 -6.60 -3.73 5.22
C LEU A 6 -7.75 -2.94 5.86
N ASN A 7 -7.54 -1.70 6.30
CA ASN A 7 -8.58 -0.91 6.96
C ASN A 7 -9.83 -0.72 6.09
N PRO A 8 -9.72 -0.40 4.79
CA PRO A 8 -10.91 -0.24 3.94
C PRO A 8 -11.69 -1.54 3.74
N ILE A 9 -11.00 -2.68 3.76
CA ILE A 9 -11.63 -4.00 3.71
C ILE A 9 -12.37 -4.27 5.01
N ARG A 10 -11.73 -4.00 6.15
CA ARG A 10 -12.35 -4.15 7.48
C ARG A 10 -13.53 -3.21 7.71
N ALA A 11 -13.47 -2.01 7.16
CA ALA A 11 -14.56 -1.03 7.21
C ALA A 11 -15.68 -1.34 6.20
N ASN A 12 -15.54 -2.42 5.41
CA ASN A 12 -16.46 -2.83 4.33
C ASN A 12 -16.63 -1.75 3.24
N ILE A 13 -15.59 -0.93 3.03
CA ILE A 13 -15.51 0.13 2.02
C ILE A 13 -14.95 -0.44 0.69
N ALA A 14 -14.14 -1.50 0.75
CA ALA A 14 -13.58 -2.17 -0.42
C ALA A 14 -13.61 -3.70 -0.25
N GLN A 15 -13.84 -4.45 -1.34
CA GLN A 15 -13.88 -5.92 -1.33
C GLN A 15 -12.48 -6.53 -1.32
N THR A 16 -11.52 -5.89 -2.00
CA THR A 16 -10.12 -6.33 -2.07
C THR A 16 -9.17 -5.14 -1.88
N PRO A 17 -7.91 -5.37 -1.45
CA PRO A 17 -6.95 -4.28 -1.23
C PRO A 17 -6.69 -3.47 -2.51
N GLU A 18 -6.71 -4.11 -3.68
CA GLU A 18 -6.46 -3.51 -4.99
C GLU A 18 -7.59 -2.58 -5.43
N THR A 19 -8.82 -2.84 -4.98
CA THR A 19 -10.01 -2.02 -5.28
C THR A 19 -10.16 -0.82 -4.35
N SER A 20 -9.34 -0.71 -3.30
CA SER A 20 -9.44 0.40 -2.36
C SER A 20 -8.77 1.66 -2.90
N ASP A 21 -9.52 2.76 -2.95
CA ASP A 21 -9.03 4.05 -3.44
C ASP A 21 -8.05 4.77 -2.51
N TYR A 22 -7.92 4.33 -1.25
CA TYR A 22 -7.20 5.07 -0.20
C TYR A 22 -6.12 4.24 0.52
N THR A 23 -5.48 3.29 -0.15
CA THR A 23 -4.48 2.40 0.47
C THR A 23 -3.11 2.53 -0.16
N SER A 24 -2.07 2.41 0.66
CA SER A 24 -0.68 2.45 0.20
C SER A 24 -0.30 1.25 -0.66
N ILE A 25 -1.07 0.15 -0.58
CA ILE A 25 -0.88 -1.04 -1.42
C ILE A 25 -1.18 -0.75 -2.91
N LYS A 26 -2.19 0.07 -3.21
CA LYS A 26 -2.54 0.44 -4.60
C LYS A 26 -1.38 1.20 -5.25
N GLU A 27 -0.82 2.18 -4.55
CA GLU A 27 0.36 2.91 -5.03
C GLU A 27 1.59 2.02 -5.22
N ARG A 28 1.78 1.00 -4.37
CA ARG A 28 2.89 0.05 -4.48
C ARG A 28 2.76 -0.88 -5.68
N ILE A 29 1.55 -1.32 -6.01
CA ILE A 29 1.27 -2.19 -7.16
C ILE A 29 1.24 -1.38 -8.45
N LYS A 30 0.57 -0.23 -8.43
CA LYS A 30 0.38 0.67 -9.57
C LYS A 30 0.58 2.12 -9.12
N PRO A 31 1.80 2.67 -9.28
CA PRO A 31 2.05 4.08 -8.96
C PRO A 31 1.31 4.96 -9.97
N CYS A 32 0.17 5.50 -9.56
CA CYS A 32 -0.66 6.39 -10.37
C CYS A 32 -0.98 7.72 -9.68
N PHE A 33 -0.51 7.93 -8.47
CA PHE A 33 -0.82 9.10 -7.67
C PHE A 33 0.34 10.10 -7.71
N GLN A 34 0.04 11.31 -8.17
CA GLN A 34 1.01 12.40 -8.27
C GLN A 34 0.92 13.27 -7.01
N LEU A 35 1.87 13.08 -6.09
CA LEU A 35 1.90 13.77 -4.81
C LEU A 35 1.98 15.29 -4.96
N ASP A 36 2.74 15.80 -5.93
CA ASP A 36 2.88 17.24 -6.19
C ASP A 36 1.53 17.88 -6.53
N SER A 37 0.82 17.31 -7.52
CA SER A 37 -0.49 17.80 -7.95
C SER A 37 -1.55 17.70 -6.87
N ALA A 38 -1.51 16.63 -6.06
CA ALA A 38 -2.43 16.47 -4.94
C ALA A 38 -2.22 17.55 -3.87
N VAL A 39 -0.97 17.95 -3.58
CA VAL A 39 -0.68 19.01 -2.62
C VAL A 39 -1.11 20.38 -3.14
N GLU A 40 -0.88 20.66 -4.43
CA GLU A 40 -1.36 21.88 -5.09
C GLU A 40 -2.89 22.00 -5.00
N GLU A 41 -3.62 20.94 -5.35
CA GLU A 41 -5.09 20.90 -5.27
C GLU A 41 -5.59 21.15 -3.84
N GLN A 42 -4.95 20.55 -2.83
CA GLN A 42 -5.32 20.75 -1.43
C GLN A 42 -5.05 22.18 -0.93
N ILE A 43 -4.06 22.87 -1.50
CA ILE A 43 -3.80 24.29 -1.22
C ILE A 43 -4.89 25.16 -1.87
N GLU A 44 -5.25 24.87 -3.12
CA GLU A 44 -6.32 25.59 -3.84
C GLU A 44 -7.69 25.44 -3.16
N LEU A 45 -8.01 24.26 -2.65
CA LEU A 45 -9.24 23.98 -1.90
C LEU A 45 -9.25 24.61 -0.49
N GLY A 46 -8.15 25.23 -0.06
CA GLY A 46 -8.02 25.85 1.26
C GLY A 46 -7.92 24.84 2.42
N ALA A 47 -7.77 23.54 2.12
CA ALA A 47 -7.54 22.50 3.12
C ALA A 47 -6.12 22.56 3.69
N LEU A 48 -5.14 22.98 2.88
CA LEU A 48 -3.76 23.26 3.29
C LEU A 48 -3.42 24.75 3.11
N ARG A 49 -2.78 25.35 4.13
CA ARG A 49 -2.35 26.76 4.06
C ARG A 49 -1.02 26.94 3.32
N TYR A 50 -0.08 26.04 3.55
CA TYR A 50 1.20 25.96 2.85
C TYR A 50 1.82 24.58 3.12
N PHE A 51 2.60 24.07 2.17
CA PHE A 51 3.35 22.83 2.32
C PHE A 51 4.77 23.04 1.79
N ASN A 52 5.70 23.39 2.67
CA ASN A 52 7.07 23.77 2.31
C ASN A 52 8.12 22.72 2.76
N VAL A 53 7.68 21.46 2.91
CA VAL A 53 8.49 20.33 3.36
C VAL A 53 8.72 19.41 2.16
N PRO A 54 9.92 18.81 2.00
CA PRO A 54 10.14 17.84 0.93
C PRO A 54 9.11 16.71 1.01
N LEU A 55 8.49 16.39 -0.13
CA LEU A 55 7.59 15.25 -0.25
C LEU A 55 8.33 13.97 0.11
N LYS A 56 7.69 13.17 0.95
CA LYS A 56 8.22 11.89 1.39
C LYS A 56 7.43 10.76 0.74
N PRO A 57 7.89 10.21 -0.40
CA PRO A 57 7.19 9.11 -1.05
C PRO A 57 7.25 7.84 -0.19
N LEU A 58 6.43 6.85 -0.56
CA LEU A 58 6.41 5.55 0.10
C LEU A 58 7.80 4.90 0.07
N SER A 59 8.28 4.46 1.23
CA SER A 59 9.54 3.72 1.34
C SER A 59 9.49 2.42 0.53
N GLN A 60 10.55 2.16 -0.24
CA GLN A 60 10.71 0.95 -1.03
C GLN A 60 11.00 -0.26 -0.14
N PHE A 61 10.66 -1.46 -0.63
CA PHE A 61 11.04 -2.73 0.01
C PHE A 61 12.40 -3.17 -0.54
N GLU A 62 13.38 -3.32 0.34
CA GLU A 62 14.76 -3.66 -0.03
C GLU A 62 15.11 -5.14 0.20
N GLY A 63 14.16 -5.93 0.73
CA GLY A 63 14.36 -7.36 0.96
C GLY A 63 15.33 -7.64 2.10
N ALA A 64 16.24 -8.59 1.89
CA ALA A 64 17.19 -9.03 2.89
C ALA A 64 18.20 -7.93 3.28
N VAL A 65 18.78 -8.08 4.48
CA VAL A 65 19.85 -7.20 4.95
C VAL A 65 21.07 -7.38 4.04
N LYS A 66 21.58 -6.27 3.52
CA LYS A 66 22.78 -6.19 2.72
C LYS A 66 23.82 -5.35 3.44
N ASN A 67 25.10 -5.55 3.10
CA ASN A 67 26.21 -4.75 3.66
C ASN A 67 26.30 -3.33 3.05
N GLU A 68 25.20 -2.80 2.51
CA GLU A 68 25.10 -1.47 1.92
C GLU A 68 24.15 -0.58 2.75
N HIS A 69 24.18 0.73 2.51
CA HIS A 69 23.30 1.65 3.24
C HIS A 69 21.86 1.53 2.73
N GLN A 70 21.05 0.73 3.42
CA GLN A 70 19.64 0.50 3.13
C GLN A 70 18.76 1.61 3.75
N LYS A 71 17.91 2.26 2.94
CA LYS A 71 17.02 3.36 3.40
C LYS A 71 15.54 2.94 3.46
N GLY A 72 15.20 1.82 2.84
CA GLY A 72 13.87 1.27 2.74
C GLY A 72 13.55 0.21 3.81
N ILE A 73 12.45 -0.48 3.59
CA ILE A 73 11.93 -1.52 4.48
C ILE A 73 12.71 -2.80 4.21
N LEU A 74 13.34 -3.36 5.24
CA LEU A 74 14.10 -4.62 5.20
C LEU A 74 13.15 -5.83 5.20
N PHE A 75 12.29 -5.88 4.21
CA PHE A 75 11.31 -6.94 4.00
C PHE A 75 11.08 -7.11 2.50
N SER A 76 10.74 -8.31 2.06
CA SER A 76 10.42 -8.53 0.65
C SER A 76 9.02 -8.02 0.35
N LEU A 77 8.84 -7.39 -0.83
CA LEU A 77 7.51 -7.03 -1.31
C LEU A 77 6.64 -8.28 -1.54
N SER A 78 7.23 -9.38 -2.01
CA SER A 78 6.50 -10.65 -2.22
C SER A 78 5.88 -11.16 -0.92
N ASP A 79 6.70 -11.19 0.13
CA ASP A 79 6.31 -11.74 1.44
C ASP A 79 5.30 -10.80 2.11
N TYR A 80 5.43 -9.50 1.86
CA TYR A 80 4.46 -8.50 2.30
C TYR A 80 3.11 -8.69 1.63
N LEU A 81 3.07 -8.84 0.31
CA LEU A 81 1.83 -9.09 -0.43
C LEU A 81 1.19 -10.39 0.04
N GLN A 82 1.97 -11.46 0.19
CA GLN A 82 1.47 -12.73 0.68
C GLN A 82 0.88 -12.61 2.10
N LEU A 83 1.54 -11.88 2.99
CA LEU A 83 1.03 -11.62 4.33
C LEU A 83 -0.28 -10.81 4.30
N VAL A 84 -0.36 -9.77 3.46
CA VAL A 84 -1.57 -8.96 3.27
C VAL A 84 -2.70 -9.83 2.72
N ASP A 85 -2.44 -10.70 1.75
CA ASP A 85 -3.42 -11.64 1.19
C ASP A 85 -3.94 -12.61 2.25
N TYR A 86 -3.04 -13.23 3.02
CA TYR A 86 -3.42 -14.13 4.11
C TYR A 86 -4.27 -13.42 5.17
N THR A 87 -3.89 -12.22 5.55
CA THR A 87 -4.57 -11.46 6.62
C THR A 87 -5.87 -10.81 6.15
N GLY A 88 -5.94 -10.38 4.88
CA GLY A 88 -7.15 -9.97 4.20
C GLY A 88 -8.15 -11.12 4.07
N PHE A 89 -7.67 -12.31 3.69
CA PHE A 89 -8.47 -13.53 3.67
C PHE A 89 -9.04 -13.90 5.05
N CYS A 90 -8.23 -13.83 6.10
CA CYS A 90 -8.72 -14.10 7.46
C CYS A 90 -9.73 -13.06 7.95
N SER A 91 -9.66 -11.82 7.46
CA SER A 91 -10.59 -10.75 7.81
C SER A 91 -11.91 -10.83 7.02
N CYS A 92 -11.86 -11.31 5.77
CA CYS A 92 -13.01 -11.51 4.88
C CYS A 92 -13.46 -12.99 4.83
N LYS A 93 -13.98 -13.57 5.92
CA LYS A 93 -14.60 -14.91 5.81
C LYS A 93 -16.04 -14.85 5.33
N THR A 94 -16.22 -14.82 4.01
CA THR A 94 -17.31 -15.50 3.27
C THR A 94 -16.97 -15.59 1.78
N GLY A 95 -16.46 -16.74 1.31
CA GLY A 95 -16.71 -17.22 -0.06
C GLY A 95 -15.52 -17.40 -1.03
N ILE A 96 -15.18 -18.68 -1.25
CA ILE A 96 -14.91 -19.33 -2.55
C ILE A 96 -13.55 -19.11 -3.30
N HIS A 97 -12.79 -20.21 -3.34
CA HIS A 97 -11.80 -20.70 -4.33
C HIS A 97 -10.36 -20.14 -4.45
N TYR A 98 -9.45 -21.11 -4.44
CA TYR A 98 -8.00 -21.11 -4.69
C TYR A 98 -7.60 -20.52 -6.05
N ILE A 99 -6.48 -19.78 -6.09
CA ILE A 99 -5.63 -19.66 -7.29
C ILE A 99 -4.30 -20.38 -7.00
N PRO A 100 -3.88 -21.36 -7.83
CA PRO A 100 -2.62 -22.05 -7.62
C PRO A 100 -1.46 -21.15 -7.98
N VAL A 101 -0.51 -20.98 -7.05
CA VAL A 101 0.81 -20.41 -7.33
C VAL A 101 1.58 -21.48 -8.12
N ASN A 102 1.58 -21.34 -9.44
CA ASN A 102 2.36 -22.20 -10.32
C ASN A 102 3.80 -21.70 -10.33
N ASN A 103 4.64 -22.25 -9.45
CA ASN A 103 6.09 -22.12 -9.55
C ASN A 103 6.62 -23.20 -10.51
N ARG A 104 6.91 -22.80 -11.73
CA ARG A 104 7.94 -23.42 -12.57
C ARG A 104 8.80 -22.33 -13.18
#